data_AF-A0A4W6DFP3-F1
#
_entry.id   AF-A0A4W6DFP3-F1
#
_cell.length_a   1.000
_cell.length_b   1.000
_cell.length_c   1.000
_cell.angle_alpha   90.00
_cell.angle_beta   90.00
_cell.angle_gamma   90.00
#
_symmetry.space_group_name_H-M   'P 1'
#
loop_
_entity.id
_entity.type
_entity.pdbx_description
1 polymer ?
#
loop_
_entity_poly.entity_id
_entity_poly.type
_entity_poly.pdbx_seq_one_letter_code
_entity_poly.pdbx_strand_id
1 'polypeptide(L)'
;MTEVSHKQWGQVSGLGSVDLWVLQSSQVRVEVLTLGAIIRSVFCRGKDGQMEDIVLGYDDLEGYVSDKRYLGAVVGRVANRIARGCFVVEGKEYQLDINNGPNALHGGLRGFNKAIWLATAVEGGVQLSLTSPDGDQGYPGEVQVSVSYTLQGETLTAEYQARSTKTTPINLTNHSYFNPGWTGKVSESVIDSVSQSDRSLRLVLFVQQISLRSRSILQDRHENTQQPTHIHTHLHSYP
;
A
#
# COMPACT_ATOMS: atom_id res chain seq x y z
N MET A 1 -3.99 -7.19 -24.51
CA MET A 1 -4.41 -5.80 -24.17
C MET A 1 -5.07 -5.85 -22.80
N THR A 2 -4.83 -4.87 -21.95
CA THR A 2 -5.43 -4.82 -20.61
C THR A 2 -6.75 -4.07 -20.67
N GLU A 3 -7.81 -4.68 -20.18
CA GLU A 3 -9.12 -4.05 -20.01
C GLU A 3 -9.16 -3.31 -18.67
N VAL A 4 -9.73 -2.10 -18.68
CA VAL A 4 -9.90 -1.26 -17.49
C VAL A 4 -11.38 -0.91 -17.37
N SER A 5 -11.98 -1.22 -16.22
CA SER A 5 -13.36 -0.85 -15.91
C SER A 5 -13.49 -0.39 -14.46
N HIS A 6 -14.57 0.29 -14.12
CA HIS A 6 -14.86 0.68 -12.75
C HIS A 6 -16.37 0.74 -12.50
N LYS A 7 -16.74 0.67 -11.22
CA LYS A 7 -18.10 0.91 -10.74
C LYS A 7 -18.06 1.48 -9.33
N GLN A 8 -19.10 2.20 -8.94
CA GLN A 8 -19.29 2.55 -7.55
C GLN A 8 -19.43 1.26 -6.72
N TRP A 9 -18.67 1.18 -5.63
CA TRP A 9 -18.64 0.02 -4.74
C TRP A 9 -19.38 0.28 -3.44
N GLY A 10 -19.25 1.49 -2.89
CA GLY A 10 -19.93 1.88 -1.67
C GLY A 10 -19.76 3.36 -1.35
N GLN A 11 -20.07 3.72 -0.11
CA GLN A 11 -19.93 5.08 0.40
C GLN A 11 -19.44 5.04 1.85
N VAL A 12 -18.49 5.91 2.17
CA VAL A 12 -18.02 6.10 3.53
C VAL A 12 -18.63 7.39 4.06
N SER A 13 -19.34 7.29 5.19
CA SER A 13 -19.99 8.44 5.83
C SER A 13 -18.98 9.56 6.11
N GLY A 14 -19.28 10.77 5.67
CA GLY A 14 -18.42 11.94 5.84
C GLY A 14 -17.22 12.05 4.89
N LEU A 15 -16.89 11.00 4.11
CA LEU A 15 -15.80 11.05 3.12
C LEU A 15 -16.32 11.06 1.67
N GLY A 16 -17.34 10.25 1.36
CA GLY A 16 -17.93 10.18 0.02
C GLY A 16 -17.93 8.78 -0.60
N SER A 17 -18.15 8.73 -1.91
CA SER A 17 -18.27 7.49 -2.68
C SER A 17 -16.91 6.81 -2.90
N VAL A 18 -16.90 5.49 -2.82
CA VAL A 18 -15.74 4.65 -3.12
C VAL A 18 -16.04 3.84 -4.36
N ASP A 19 -15.13 3.89 -5.34
CA ASP A 19 -15.22 3.12 -6.57
C ASP A 19 -14.26 1.93 -6.52
N LEU A 20 -14.68 0.84 -7.17
CA LEU A 20 -13.87 -0.34 -7.43
C LEU A 20 -13.45 -0.33 -8.90
N TRP A 21 -12.14 -0.22 -9.12
CA TRP A 21 -11.49 -0.31 -10.42
C TRP A 21 -10.99 -1.74 -10.64
N VAL A 22 -11.15 -2.25 -11.87
CA VAL A 22 -10.71 -3.58 -12.27
C VAL A 22 -9.76 -3.45 -13.45
N LEU A 23 -8.54 -3.96 -13.30
CA LEU A 23 -7.53 -4.10 -14.35
C LEU A 23 -7.43 -5.57 -14.73
N GLN A 24 -7.71 -5.93 -15.97
CA GLN A 24 -7.80 -7.33 -16.41
C GLN A 24 -6.92 -7.58 -17.64
N SER A 25 -5.99 -8.52 -17.50
CA SER A 25 -5.28 -9.15 -18.62
C SER A 25 -5.80 -10.59 -18.82
N SER A 26 -5.25 -11.34 -19.78
CA SER A 26 -5.58 -12.77 -19.93
C SER A 26 -5.11 -13.66 -18.76
N GLN A 27 -4.20 -13.16 -17.91
CA GLN A 27 -3.51 -13.94 -16.89
C GLN A 27 -3.75 -13.41 -15.46
N VAL A 28 -4.00 -12.11 -15.32
CA VAL A 28 -4.10 -11.43 -14.02
C VAL A 28 -5.32 -10.51 -14.00
N ARG A 29 -6.01 -10.49 -12.86
CA ARG A 29 -7.03 -9.50 -12.53
C ARG A 29 -6.62 -8.77 -11.26
N VAL A 30 -6.61 -7.45 -11.29
CA VAL A 30 -6.33 -6.61 -10.12
C VAL A 30 -7.54 -5.76 -9.82
N GLU A 31 -7.92 -5.70 -8.55
CA GLU A 31 -8.99 -4.85 -8.06
C GLU A 31 -8.42 -3.76 -7.16
N VAL A 32 -8.74 -2.50 -7.47
CA VAL A 32 -8.25 -1.33 -6.74
C VAL A 32 -9.42 -0.47 -6.26
N LEU A 33 -9.41 -0.09 -4.99
CA LEU A 33 -10.39 0.84 -4.42
C LEU A 33 -9.86 2.28 -4.47
N THR A 34 -10.76 3.25 -4.65
CA THR A 34 -10.41 4.67 -4.48
C THR A 34 -10.16 5.03 -3.02
N LEU A 35 -10.74 4.28 -2.07
CA LEU A 35 -10.35 4.36 -0.66
C LEU A 35 -8.90 3.87 -0.52
N GLY A 36 -8.04 4.74 0.02
CA GLY A 36 -6.64 4.44 0.35
C GLY A 36 -5.77 4.01 -0.82
N ALA A 37 -6.25 4.15 -2.06
CA ALA A 37 -5.67 3.51 -3.24
C ALA A 37 -5.38 2.01 -3.01
N ILE A 38 -6.32 1.33 -2.35
CA ILE A 38 -6.14 -0.04 -1.84
C ILE A 38 -6.17 -1.05 -3.00
N ILE A 39 -5.16 -1.91 -3.07
CA ILE A 39 -5.25 -3.18 -3.82
C ILE A 39 -6.09 -4.14 -2.98
N ARG A 40 -7.33 -4.37 -3.41
CA ARG A 40 -8.28 -5.25 -2.72
C ARG A 40 -8.02 -6.72 -3.02
N SER A 41 -7.75 -7.02 -4.29
CA SER A 41 -7.55 -8.38 -4.78
C SER A 41 -6.55 -8.41 -5.93
N VAL A 42 -5.80 -9.50 -6.02
CA VAL A 42 -4.92 -9.83 -7.15
C VAL A 42 -5.19 -11.30 -7.47
N PHE A 43 -5.97 -11.55 -8.50
CA PHE A 43 -6.17 -12.91 -9.00
C PHE A 43 -5.13 -13.24 -10.05
N CYS A 44 -4.44 -14.37 -9.91
CA CYS A 44 -3.54 -14.92 -10.92
C CYS A 44 -3.73 -16.43 -11.05
N ARG A 45 -3.29 -16.99 -12.19
CA ARG A 45 -3.41 -18.43 -12.42
C ARG A 45 -2.40 -19.22 -11.59
N GLY A 46 -2.90 -20.15 -10.78
CA GLY A 46 -2.12 -21.19 -10.13
C GLY A 46 -1.60 -22.25 -11.12
N LYS A 47 -0.82 -23.22 -10.61
CA LYS A 47 -0.28 -24.32 -11.44
C LYS A 47 -1.35 -25.24 -12.01
N ASP A 48 -2.52 -25.29 -11.39
CA ASP A 48 -3.71 -26.03 -11.81
C ASP A 48 -4.57 -25.25 -12.84
N GLY A 49 -4.15 -24.02 -13.18
CA GLY A 49 -4.84 -23.14 -14.12
C GLY A 49 -6.00 -22.35 -13.52
N GLN A 50 -6.33 -22.55 -12.24
CA GLN A 50 -7.40 -21.80 -11.55
C GLN A 50 -6.92 -20.41 -11.14
N MET A 51 -7.83 -19.42 -11.15
CA MET A 51 -7.54 -18.07 -10.69
C MET A 51 -7.76 -17.99 -9.17
N GLU A 52 -6.72 -17.66 -8.42
CA GLU A 52 -6.78 -17.50 -6.98
C GLU A 52 -6.38 -16.08 -6.58
N ASP A 53 -7.06 -15.53 -5.58
CA ASP A 53 -6.68 -14.25 -4.97
C ASP A 53 -5.46 -14.48 -4.07
N ILE A 54 -4.36 -13.80 -4.37
CA ILE A 54 -3.09 -13.99 -3.68
C ILE A 54 -2.77 -12.88 -2.69
N VAL A 55 -3.70 -11.96 -2.42
CA VAL A 55 -3.52 -10.91 -1.39
C VAL A 55 -4.57 -11.02 -0.29
N LEU A 56 -4.20 -10.62 0.92
CA LEU A 56 -5.13 -10.48 2.02
C LEU A 56 -5.98 -9.23 1.85
N GLY A 57 -7.27 -9.36 2.13
CA GLY A 57 -8.23 -8.27 2.04
C GLY A 57 -9.55 -8.59 2.74
N TYR A 58 -10.51 -7.67 2.63
CA TYR A 58 -11.85 -7.78 3.19
C TYR A 58 -12.91 -7.96 2.09
N ASP A 59 -14.02 -8.59 2.46
CA ASP A 59 -15.16 -8.77 1.55
C ASP A 59 -15.90 -7.46 1.29
N ASP A 60 -16.05 -6.63 2.31
CA ASP A 60 -16.86 -5.41 2.32
C ASP A 60 -16.06 -4.15 2.65
N LEU A 61 -16.70 -3.00 2.44
CA LEU A 61 -16.09 -1.68 2.64
C LEU A 61 -15.83 -1.40 4.12
N GLU A 62 -16.68 -1.88 5.02
CA GLU A 62 -16.55 -1.66 6.46
C GLU A 62 -15.28 -2.29 7.03
N GLY A 63 -14.90 -3.47 6.52
CA GLY A 63 -13.62 -4.10 6.86
C GLY A 63 -12.42 -3.19 6.55
N TYR A 64 -12.43 -2.51 5.41
CA TYR A 64 -11.37 -1.55 5.05
C TYR A 64 -11.45 -0.24 5.84
N VAL A 65 -12.64 0.27 6.14
CA VAL A 65 -12.83 1.49 6.94
C VAL A 65 -12.34 1.31 8.37
N SER A 66 -12.61 0.14 8.95
CA SER A 66 -12.21 -0.23 10.32
C SER A 66 -10.79 -0.81 10.42
N ASP A 67 -10.11 -0.98 9.28
CA ASP A 67 -8.80 -1.61 9.21
C ASP A 67 -7.73 -0.82 9.98
N LYS A 68 -6.89 -1.57 10.71
CA LYS A 68 -5.70 -1.02 11.40
C LYS A 68 -4.41 -1.64 10.87
N ARG A 69 -4.49 -2.53 9.88
CA ARG A 69 -3.38 -3.40 9.42
C ARG A 69 -2.87 -2.96 8.05
N TYR A 70 -3.50 -1.93 7.48
CA TYR A 70 -3.17 -1.28 6.23
C TYR A 70 -3.32 -2.21 5.02
N LEU A 71 -4.20 -3.22 5.07
CA LEU A 71 -4.28 -4.27 4.06
C LEU A 71 -4.44 -3.68 2.65
N GLY A 72 -3.40 -3.83 1.83
CA GLY A 72 -3.39 -3.41 0.43
C GLY A 72 -3.34 -1.90 0.22
N ALA A 73 -3.31 -1.08 1.26
CA ALA A 73 -3.42 0.37 1.14
C ALA A 73 -2.10 1.04 0.74
N VAL A 74 -2.19 2.20 0.08
CA VAL A 74 -1.08 3.13 0.01
C VAL A 74 -0.90 3.81 1.36
N VAL A 75 0.33 3.79 1.85
CA VAL A 75 0.71 4.39 3.12
C VAL A 75 1.55 5.63 2.91
N GLY A 76 1.20 6.72 3.60
CA GLY A 76 1.88 8.01 3.55
C GLY A 76 1.25 9.04 4.48
N ARG A 77 1.84 10.22 4.70
CA ARG A 77 3.02 10.79 3.99
C ARG A 77 4.34 10.07 4.21
N VAL A 78 4.56 9.52 5.40
CA VAL A 78 5.76 8.73 5.72
C VAL A 78 5.35 7.35 6.19
N ALA A 79 5.69 6.34 5.39
CA ALA A 79 5.57 4.95 5.76
C ALA A 79 6.55 4.57 6.88
N ASN A 80 6.18 3.54 7.65
CA ASN A 80 6.85 3.09 8.87
C ASN A 80 6.88 4.17 9.97
N ARG A 81 7.84 4.11 10.89
CA ARG A 81 7.84 4.88 12.13
C ARG A 81 8.68 6.13 12.05
N ILE A 82 8.22 7.15 12.75
CA ILE A 82 9.03 8.31 13.14
C ILE A 82 9.15 8.27 14.66
N ALA A 83 10.39 8.14 15.14
CA ALA A 83 10.70 8.05 16.55
C ALA A 83 10.12 9.26 17.30
N ARG A 84 9.37 9.02 18.39
CA ARG A 84 8.75 10.10 19.18
C ARG A 84 7.77 10.98 18.40
N GLY A 85 7.38 10.57 17.20
CA GLY A 85 6.61 11.40 16.26
C GLY A 85 7.28 12.74 15.97
N CYS A 86 8.60 12.85 16.14
CA CYS A 86 9.29 14.12 16.10
C CYS A 86 10.38 14.09 15.02
N PHE A 87 10.45 15.17 14.24
CA PHE A 87 11.51 15.35 13.26
C PHE A 87 11.81 16.83 13.06
N VAL A 88 12.99 17.12 12.50
CA VAL A 88 13.43 18.48 12.21
C VAL A 88 13.60 18.64 10.70
N VAL A 89 13.01 19.70 10.15
CA VAL A 89 13.22 20.13 8.76
C VAL A 89 13.60 21.59 8.79
N GLU A 90 14.69 21.93 8.11
CA GLU A 90 15.18 23.33 7.99
C GLU A 90 15.32 24.04 9.35
N GLY A 91 15.76 23.30 10.37
CA GLY A 91 15.97 23.81 11.72
C GLY A 91 14.70 24.01 12.55
N LYS A 92 13.51 23.70 12.00
CA LYS A 92 12.24 23.72 12.72
C LYS A 92 11.83 22.30 13.15
N GLU A 93 11.45 22.17 14.41
CA GLU A 93 10.88 20.93 14.95
C GLU A 93 9.40 20.82 14.60
N TYR A 94 8.99 19.60 14.23
CA TYR A 94 7.61 19.23 13.94
C TYR A 94 7.22 18.03 14.81
N GLN A 95 6.05 18.12 15.44
CA GLN A 95 5.46 17.07 16.25
C GLN A 95 4.25 16.48 15.54
N LEU A 96 4.28 15.17 15.34
CA LEU A 96 3.20 14.36 14.79
C LEU A 96 2.39 13.71 15.90
N ASP A 97 1.18 13.28 15.57
CA ASP A 97 0.37 12.45 16.45
C ASP A 97 1.06 11.11 16.75
N ILE A 98 1.03 10.72 18.03
CA ILE A 98 1.58 9.45 18.49
C ILE A 98 0.50 8.37 18.40
N ASN A 99 0.56 7.57 17.34
CA ASN A 99 -0.41 6.52 17.04
C ASN A 99 0.16 5.09 17.19
N ASN A 100 1.43 4.94 17.57
CA ASN A 100 2.04 3.62 17.83
C ASN A 100 3.12 3.67 18.92
N GLY A 101 2.76 3.32 20.16
CA GLY A 101 3.69 3.38 21.29
C GLY A 101 4.16 4.82 21.51
N PRO A 102 5.46 5.11 21.68
CA PRO A 102 5.93 6.49 21.72
C PRO A 102 6.10 7.10 20.32
N ASN A 103 5.74 6.43 19.22
CA ASN A 103 6.09 6.83 17.85
C ASN A 103 4.87 7.24 17.02
N ALA A 104 5.13 7.98 15.94
CA ALA A 104 4.18 8.09 14.83
C ALA A 104 4.43 6.95 13.83
N LEU A 105 3.38 6.45 13.20
CA LEU A 105 3.39 5.30 12.30
C LEU A 105 2.53 5.57 11.07
N HIS A 106 3.06 5.23 9.89
CA HIS A 106 2.30 5.13 8.64
C HIS A 106 1.50 6.41 8.29
N GLY A 107 2.09 7.57 8.56
CA GLY A 107 1.51 8.87 8.24
C GLY A 107 0.50 9.40 9.25
N GLY A 108 0.24 8.73 10.37
CA GLY A 108 -0.57 9.26 11.47
C GLY A 108 -1.97 8.65 11.61
N LEU A 109 -2.85 9.34 12.34
CA LEU A 109 -4.20 8.85 12.70
C LEU A 109 -5.13 8.77 11.48
N ARG A 110 -4.98 9.71 10.54
CA ARG A 110 -5.69 9.83 9.28
C ARG A 110 -4.70 9.88 8.11
N GLY A 111 -3.82 8.90 8.05
CA GLY A 111 -2.88 8.72 6.94
C GLY A 111 -3.58 8.46 5.61
N PHE A 112 -2.78 8.40 4.55
CA PHE A 112 -3.25 8.26 3.16
C PHE A 112 -4.14 7.04 2.89
N ASN A 113 -3.98 5.99 3.69
CA ASN A 113 -4.78 4.77 3.63
C ASN A 113 -6.27 4.98 3.96
N LYS A 114 -6.62 6.09 4.62
CA LYS A 114 -8.00 6.40 5.03
C LYS A 114 -8.69 7.45 4.16
N ALA A 115 -7.98 8.03 3.19
CA ALA A 115 -8.54 9.04 2.31
C ALA A 115 -9.24 8.41 1.10
N ILE A 116 -10.24 9.09 0.54
CA ILE A 116 -10.75 8.76 -0.80
C ILE A 116 -9.92 9.53 -1.82
N TRP A 117 -9.29 8.80 -2.74
CA TRP A 117 -8.45 9.33 -3.79
C TRP A 117 -9.28 9.61 -5.05
N LEU A 118 -8.92 10.67 -5.78
CA LEU A 118 -9.47 10.92 -7.11
C LEU A 118 -8.86 9.94 -8.10
N ALA A 119 -9.67 9.24 -8.88
CA ALA A 119 -9.20 8.25 -9.85
C ALA A 119 -9.48 8.66 -11.29
N THR A 120 -8.50 8.45 -12.16
CA THR A 120 -8.57 8.69 -13.60
C THR A 120 -8.05 7.47 -14.34
N ALA A 121 -8.79 7.01 -15.35
CA ALA A 121 -8.34 5.92 -16.21
C ALA A 121 -7.06 6.33 -16.96
N VAL A 122 -6.10 5.41 -17.07
CA VAL A 122 -4.89 5.56 -17.89
C VAL A 122 -4.72 4.32 -18.77
N GLU A 123 -3.79 4.36 -19.72
CA GLU A 123 -3.52 3.18 -20.56
C GLU A 123 -3.11 1.98 -19.68
N GLY A 124 -3.90 0.90 -19.77
CA GLY A 124 -3.67 -0.34 -19.02
C GLY A 124 -3.82 -0.21 -17.50
N GLY A 125 -4.43 0.86 -16.99
CA GLY A 125 -4.42 1.12 -15.55
C GLY A 125 -5.37 2.19 -15.03
N VAL A 126 -5.15 2.56 -13.78
CA VAL A 126 -5.78 3.69 -13.09
C VAL A 126 -4.71 4.52 -12.39
N GLN A 127 -4.80 5.84 -12.51
CA GLN A 127 -4.04 6.77 -11.68
C GLN A 127 -4.94 7.30 -10.58
N LEU A 128 -4.50 7.16 -9.34
CA LEU A 128 -5.14 7.72 -8.15
C LEU A 128 -4.32 8.91 -7.66
N SER A 129 -4.99 10.02 -7.34
CA SER A 129 -4.36 11.24 -6.81
C SER A 129 -5.03 11.75 -5.55
N LEU A 130 -4.25 12.39 -4.69
CA LEU A 130 -4.67 12.99 -3.43
C LEU A 130 -3.88 14.27 -3.18
N THR A 131 -4.55 15.28 -2.63
CA THR A 131 -3.89 16.49 -2.10
C THR A 131 -3.93 16.43 -0.58
N SER A 132 -2.76 16.42 0.05
CA SER A 132 -2.59 16.48 1.50
C SER A 132 -2.13 17.90 1.87
N PRO A 133 -2.98 18.72 2.54
CA PRO A 133 -2.71 20.15 2.73
C PRO A 133 -1.55 20.41 3.70
N ASP A 134 -1.03 21.64 3.72
CA ASP A 134 -0.02 22.05 4.72
C ASP A 134 -0.53 21.80 6.14
N GLY A 135 0.29 21.16 6.98
CA GLY A 135 -0.05 20.80 8.35
C GLY A 135 -0.89 19.53 8.50
N ASP A 136 -1.33 18.87 7.43
CA ASP A 136 -2.08 17.62 7.57
C ASP A 136 -1.22 16.51 8.23
N GLN A 137 -1.82 15.90 9.26
CA GLN A 137 -1.19 15.00 10.23
C GLN A 137 0.06 15.57 10.93
N GLY A 138 0.31 16.89 10.88
CA GLY A 138 1.47 17.57 11.48
C GLY A 138 2.64 17.80 10.53
N TYR A 139 2.55 17.35 9.27
CA TYR A 139 3.62 17.49 8.29
C TYR A 139 3.56 18.86 7.58
N PRO A 140 4.71 19.53 7.32
CA PRO A 140 4.73 20.78 6.58
C PRO A 140 4.53 20.57 5.08
N GLY A 141 4.05 21.62 4.41
CA GLY A 141 3.85 21.69 2.98
C GLY A 141 2.57 20.99 2.55
N GLU A 142 1.88 21.60 1.59
CA GLU A 142 0.90 20.86 0.79
C GLU A 142 1.67 19.88 -0.09
N VAL A 143 1.19 18.63 -0.14
CA VAL A 143 1.71 17.56 -0.99
C VAL A 143 0.63 17.12 -1.96
N GLN A 144 0.90 17.24 -3.24
CA GLN A 144 0.15 16.58 -4.31
C GLN A 144 0.82 15.24 -4.58
N VAL A 145 0.09 14.16 -4.38
CA VAL A 145 0.61 12.79 -4.53
C VAL A 145 -0.27 12.01 -5.51
N SER A 146 0.35 11.13 -6.28
CA SER A 146 -0.36 10.14 -7.09
C SER A 146 0.32 8.77 -7.03
N VAL A 147 -0.48 7.73 -7.25
CA VAL A 147 -0.04 6.38 -7.58
C VAL A 147 -0.72 5.94 -8.87
N SER A 148 0.06 5.42 -9.82
CA SER A 148 -0.48 4.79 -11.03
C SER A 148 -0.32 3.29 -10.92
N TYR A 149 -1.44 2.56 -10.93
CA TYR A 149 -1.46 1.10 -11.04
C TYR A 149 -1.70 0.72 -12.49
N THR A 150 -0.71 0.12 -13.14
CA THR A 150 -0.79 -0.33 -14.54
C THR A 150 -0.49 -1.82 -14.63
N LEU A 151 -1.28 -2.53 -15.44
CA LEU A 151 -1.14 -3.96 -15.66
C LEU A 151 -0.73 -4.21 -17.12
N GLN A 152 0.38 -4.93 -17.31
CA GLN A 152 0.84 -5.39 -18.62
C GLN A 152 1.19 -6.88 -18.55
N GLY A 153 0.37 -7.71 -19.20
CA GLY A 153 0.52 -9.17 -19.08
C GLY A 153 0.29 -9.62 -17.65
N GLU A 154 1.34 -10.08 -16.97
CA GLU A 154 1.30 -10.46 -15.54
C GLU A 154 2.01 -9.47 -14.63
N THR A 155 2.50 -8.37 -15.17
CA THR A 155 3.26 -7.38 -14.39
C THR A 155 2.32 -6.27 -13.96
N LEU A 156 2.07 -6.20 -12.66
CA LEU A 156 1.46 -5.03 -12.03
C LEU A 156 2.58 -4.06 -11.62
N THR A 157 2.50 -2.82 -12.10
CA THR A 157 3.42 -1.74 -11.75
C THR A 157 2.68 -0.72 -10.89
N ALA A 158 3.29 -0.33 -9.77
CA ALA A 158 2.87 0.81 -8.97
C ALA A 158 3.92 1.91 -9.08
N GLU A 159 3.55 3.03 -9.68
CA GLU A 159 4.42 4.21 -9.82
C GLU A 159 3.92 5.35 -8.95
N TYR A 160 4.77 5.83 -8.03
CA TYR A 160 4.43 6.92 -7.13
C TYR A 160 5.07 8.23 -7.60
N GLN A 161 4.29 9.32 -7.55
CA GLN A 161 4.77 10.67 -7.77
C GLN A 161 4.30 11.58 -6.64
N ALA A 162 5.15 12.51 -6.22
CA ALA A 162 4.79 13.50 -5.23
C ALA A 162 5.46 14.85 -5.52
N ARG A 163 4.73 15.94 -5.28
CA ARG A 163 5.24 17.32 -5.32
C ARG A 163 4.80 18.05 -4.06
N SER A 164 5.70 18.85 -3.49
CA SER A 164 5.44 19.58 -2.25
C SER A 164 5.69 21.07 -2.43
N THR A 165 4.93 21.90 -1.70
CA THR A 165 5.13 23.36 -1.65
C THR A 165 6.19 23.78 -0.62
N LYS A 166 6.59 22.89 0.29
CA LYS A 166 7.67 23.09 1.28
C LYS A 166 8.54 21.85 1.40
N THR A 167 9.77 21.99 1.90
CA THR A 167 10.59 20.82 2.28
C THR A 167 9.83 19.99 3.32
N THR A 168 9.65 18.70 3.05
CA THR A 168 8.85 17.79 3.89
C THR A 168 9.29 16.35 3.65
N PRO A 169 9.26 15.46 4.66
CA PRO A 169 9.56 14.05 4.45
C PRO A 169 8.43 13.37 3.68
N ILE A 170 8.78 12.55 2.69
CA ILE A 170 7.88 11.68 1.94
C ILE A 170 8.50 10.30 1.82
N ASN A 171 7.73 9.27 2.18
CA ASN A 171 8.07 7.87 2.00
C ASN A 171 6.77 7.10 1.75
N LEU A 172 6.55 6.64 0.52
CA LEU A 172 5.29 6.02 0.08
C LEU A 172 5.52 4.55 -0.23
N THR A 173 4.55 3.71 0.12
CA THR A 173 4.57 2.28 -0.22
C THR A 173 3.15 1.74 -0.29
N ASN A 174 2.98 0.55 -0.86
CA ASN A 174 1.74 -0.22 -0.79
C ASN A 174 1.91 -1.36 0.23
N HIS A 175 0.91 -1.54 1.09
CA HIS A 175 0.96 -2.47 2.21
C HIS A 175 0.16 -3.76 1.94
N SER A 176 0.22 -4.27 0.72
CA SER A 176 -0.35 -5.58 0.35
C SER A 176 0.38 -6.72 1.06
N TYR A 177 -0.39 -7.64 1.63
CA TYR A 177 0.13 -8.89 2.19
C TYR A 177 -0.16 -10.01 1.20
N PHE A 178 0.89 -10.62 0.66
CA PHE A 178 0.76 -11.68 -0.34
C PHE A 178 0.74 -13.06 0.34
N ASN A 179 -0.20 -13.90 -0.05
CA ASN A 179 -0.30 -15.29 0.41
C ASN A 179 -0.62 -16.24 -0.77
N PRO A 180 0.38 -16.62 -1.58
CA PRO A 180 0.21 -17.42 -2.81
C PRO A 180 -0.02 -18.93 -2.55
N GLY A 181 -0.78 -19.27 -1.50
CA GLY A 181 -1.10 -20.66 -1.14
C GLY A 181 -2.30 -20.81 -0.22
N TRP A 182 -3.08 -19.74 -0.04
CA TRP A 182 -4.26 -19.75 0.83
C TRP A 182 -5.51 -19.37 0.03
N THR A 183 -6.54 -20.18 0.17
CA THR A 183 -7.80 -20.07 -0.58
C THR A 183 -8.92 -19.40 0.24
N GLY A 184 -8.57 -18.62 1.27
CA GLY A 184 -9.52 -18.00 2.20
C GLY A 184 -9.51 -16.48 2.14
N LYS A 185 -10.42 -15.84 2.88
CA LYS A 185 -10.39 -14.41 3.23
C LYS A 185 -10.18 -14.25 4.72
N VAL A 186 -9.64 -13.11 5.14
CA VAL A 186 -9.13 -12.95 6.51
C VAL A 186 -10.30 -13.01 7.48
N SER A 187 -10.26 -13.98 8.39
CA SER A 187 -10.96 -13.91 9.68
C SER A 187 -9.94 -13.51 10.75
N GLU A 188 -10.40 -12.95 11.88
CA GLU A 188 -9.56 -12.31 12.91
C GLU A 188 -8.37 -13.16 13.44
N SER A 189 -8.34 -14.47 13.18
CA SER A 189 -7.37 -15.42 13.75
C SER A 189 -6.06 -15.63 12.96
N VAL A 190 -5.76 -14.88 11.90
CA VAL A 190 -4.65 -15.21 10.96
C VAL A 190 -3.42 -14.26 11.02
N ILE A 191 -3.45 -13.15 11.76
CA ILE A 191 -2.46 -12.06 11.58
C ILE A 191 -1.55 -11.85 12.79
N ASP A 192 -0.61 -12.78 13.03
CA ASP A 192 0.50 -12.57 13.98
C ASP A 192 1.85 -13.03 13.37
N SER A 193 2.37 -12.26 12.41
CA SER A 193 3.82 -12.14 12.19
C SER A 193 4.13 -11.11 11.08
N VAL A 194 4.89 -10.06 11.40
CA VAL A 194 6.03 -9.48 10.61
C VAL A 194 6.43 -8.13 11.24
N SER A 195 7.74 -7.99 11.56
CA SER A 195 8.35 -6.84 12.24
C SER A 195 9.20 -5.97 11.29
N GLN A 196 9.48 -4.75 11.74
CA GLN A 196 10.02 -3.58 11.03
C GLN A 196 11.52 -3.60 10.75
N SER A 197 11.92 -2.82 9.74
CA SER A 197 13.21 -2.10 9.71
C SER A 197 13.05 -0.72 9.08
N ASP A 198 13.98 0.19 9.43
CA ASP A 198 13.89 1.65 9.40
C ASP A 198 15.07 2.24 8.59
N ARG A 199 14.84 3.36 7.88
CA ARG A 199 15.68 4.59 7.77
C ARG A 199 15.37 5.44 6.53
N SER A 200 15.40 6.76 6.75
CA SER A 200 15.08 7.90 5.88
C SER A 200 15.71 7.94 4.48
N LEU A 201 15.00 8.48 3.47
CA LEU A 201 15.57 8.97 2.21
C LEU A 201 14.73 10.08 1.53
N ARG A 202 15.42 10.85 0.67
CA ARG A 202 14.99 11.97 -0.17
C ARG A 202 13.95 11.56 -1.23
N LEU A 203 13.29 12.53 -1.87
CA LEU A 203 12.40 12.33 -3.03
C LEU A 203 12.93 11.25 -3.99
N VAL A 204 12.30 10.07 -3.98
CA VAL A 204 12.58 8.94 -4.88
C VAL A 204 11.33 8.72 -5.72
N LEU A 205 11.50 8.69 -7.05
CA LEU A 205 10.54 8.02 -7.92
C LEU A 205 10.65 6.52 -7.58
N PHE A 206 9.75 6.00 -6.74
CA PHE A 206 9.75 4.59 -6.41
C PHE A 206 8.87 3.87 -7.44
N VAL A 207 9.48 3.00 -8.24
CA VAL A 207 8.73 2.06 -9.08
C VAL A 207 8.76 0.73 -8.34
N GLN A 208 7.64 0.35 -7.72
CA GLN A 208 7.50 -1.00 -7.22
C GLN A 208 6.97 -1.86 -8.36
N GLN A 209 7.85 -2.68 -8.96
CA GLN A 209 7.45 -3.70 -9.92
C GLN A 209 7.26 -5.02 -9.19
N ILE A 210 6.07 -5.61 -9.31
CA ILE A 210 5.80 -6.94 -8.78
C ILE A 210 5.64 -7.89 -9.98
N SER A 211 6.63 -8.77 -10.17
CA SER A 211 6.56 -9.86 -11.16
C SER A 211 5.86 -11.06 -10.53
N LEU A 212 4.67 -11.41 -11.02
CA LEU A 212 3.78 -12.41 -10.40
C LEU A 212 4.09 -13.87 -10.78
N ARG A 213 5.21 -14.16 -11.47
CA ARG A 213 5.47 -15.48 -12.08
C ARG A 213 6.21 -16.53 -11.25
N SER A 214 6.62 -16.26 -10.02
CA SER A 214 7.31 -17.27 -9.19
C SER A 214 7.36 -16.87 -7.72
N ARG A 215 7.37 -17.85 -6.81
CA ARG A 215 7.56 -17.69 -5.35
C ARG A 215 8.93 -17.10 -4.96
N SER A 216 9.30 -15.94 -5.49
CA SER A 216 10.49 -15.20 -5.07
C SER A 216 10.08 -13.79 -4.71
N ILE A 217 10.17 -13.52 -3.41
CA ILE A 217 9.87 -12.27 -2.73
C ILE A 217 10.69 -11.12 -3.32
N LEU A 218 10.06 -9.94 -3.36
CA LEU A 218 10.68 -8.63 -3.56
C LEU A 218 12.02 -8.52 -2.80
N GLN A 219 13.14 -8.51 -3.53
CA GLN A 219 14.43 -8.11 -2.97
C GLN A 219 14.56 -6.59 -3.15
N ASP A 220 14.25 -5.84 -2.10
CA ASP A 220 15.00 -4.63 -1.83
C ASP A 220 16.42 -5.08 -1.48
N ARG A 221 17.39 -4.75 -2.33
CA ARG A 221 18.78 -5.19 -2.15
C ARG A 221 19.39 -4.43 -0.98
N HIS A 222 19.41 -5.06 0.19
CA HIS A 222 20.57 -5.11 1.09
C HIS A 222 20.33 -6.13 2.20
N GLU A 223 20.38 -7.42 1.85
CA GLU A 223 20.92 -8.48 2.70
C GLU A 223 21.11 -9.75 1.85
N ASN A 224 22.32 -10.29 1.87
CA ASN A 224 22.77 -11.36 0.99
C ASN A 224 22.18 -12.71 1.45
N THR A 225 21.03 -13.11 0.90
CA THR A 225 20.49 -14.47 1.04
C THR A 225 20.48 -15.15 -0.32
N GLN A 226 21.62 -15.76 -0.70
CA GLN A 226 21.80 -16.44 -1.98
C GLN A 226 21.11 -17.82 -2.11
N GLN A 227 20.18 -18.19 -1.21
CA GLN A 227 19.38 -19.41 -1.37
C GLN A 227 17.94 -19.21 -0.89
N PRO A 228 16.94 -19.77 -1.60
CA PRO A 228 15.54 -19.71 -1.18
C PRO A 228 15.35 -20.51 0.12
N THR A 229 15.14 -19.81 1.23
CA THR A 229 14.78 -20.39 2.52
C THR A 229 13.28 -20.28 2.75
N HIS A 230 12.67 -21.35 3.27
CA HIS A 230 11.26 -21.33 3.67
C HIS A 230 11.09 -20.43 4.91
N ILE A 231 10.09 -19.55 4.90
CA ILE A 231 9.78 -18.61 6.01
C ILE A 231 9.57 -19.35 7.34
N HIS A 232 9.14 -20.62 7.30
CA HIS A 232 8.88 -21.43 8.48
C HIS A 232 10.13 -21.77 9.32
N THR A 233 11.35 -21.62 8.76
CA THR A 233 12.58 -22.10 9.41
C THR A 233 13.28 -21.09 10.34
N HIS A 234 12.78 -19.85 10.48
CA HIS A 234 13.45 -18.81 11.29
C HIS A 234 12.65 -18.27 12.49
N LEU A 235 11.48 -18.82 12.79
CA LEU A 235 10.75 -18.50 14.02
C LEU A 235 11.06 -19.54 15.11
N HIS A 236 12.32 -19.63 15.53
CA HIS A 236 12.68 -20.29 16.79
C HIS A 236 13.59 -19.38 17.60
N SER A 237 12.98 -18.82 18.65
CA SER A 237 13.55 -18.52 19.98
C SER A 237 14.93 -17.88 20.07
N TYR A 238 14.96 -16.64 20.59
CA TYR A 238 15.93 -16.22 21.59
C TYR A 238 15.19 -15.45 22.71
N PRO A 239 15.69 -15.54 23.96
CA PRO A 239 14.91 -15.37 25.20
C PRO A 239 14.45 -13.95 25.50
#